data_AF-A0A3A9JQS8-F1
#
_entry.id   AF-A0A3A9JQS8-F1
#
_cell.length_a   1.000
_cell.length_b   1.000
_cell.length_c   1.000
_cell.angle_alpha   90.00
_cell.angle_beta   90.00
_cell.angle_gamma   90.00
#
_symmetry.space_group_name_H-M   'P 1'
#
loop_
_entity.id
_entity.type
_entity.pdbx_description
1 polymer ?
#
loop_
_entity_poly.entity_id
_entity_poly.type
_entity_poly.pdbx_seq_one_letter_code
_entity_poly.pdbx_strand_id
1 'polypeptide(L)' 'MQFYPSPRDLEDFTPRLSSLPGRVVLHHFGAIPAEGGTDQPTFRTILRMLDSGRVWVRLSGPMRCTRQDVP' A
#
# COMPACT_ATOMS: atom_id res chain seq x y z
N MET A 1 1.74 -8.29 11.18
CA MET A 1 2.88 -7.36 11.02
C MET A 1 2.39 -6.08 10.35
N GLN A 2 2.93 -4.93 10.75
CA GLN A 2 2.65 -3.64 10.11
C GLN A 2 3.82 -3.27 9.21
N PHE A 3 3.56 -2.99 7.93
CA PHE A 3 4.55 -2.60 6.95
C PHE A 3 4.40 -1.11 6.65
N TYR A 4 5.51 -0.38 6.70
CA TYR A 4 5.57 1.05 6.48
C TYR A 4 6.32 1.34 5.17
N PRO A 5 5.60 1.42 4.04
CA PRO A 5 6.22 1.52 2.72
C PRO A 5 6.68 2.94 2.38
N SER A 6 7.73 3.01 1.56
CA SER A 6 7.99 4.10 0.62
C SER A 6 7.26 3.85 -0.71
N PRO A 7 7.09 4.88 -1.58
CA PRO A 7 6.29 4.77 -2.81
C PRO A 7 6.66 3.65 -3.79
N ARG A 8 7.90 3.16 -3.76
CA ARG A 8 8.37 2.07 -4.65
C ARG A 8 8.41 0.70 -3.96
N ASP A 9 8.37 0.67 -2.64
CA ASP A 9 8.56 -0.56 -1.86
C ASP A 9 7.51 -1.62 -2.18
N LEU A 10 6.28 -1.22 -2.48
CA LEU A 10 5.20 -2.17 -2.67
C LEU A 10 5.46 -3.13 -3.82
N GLU A 11 6.06 -2.68 -4.92
CA GLU A 11 6.35 -3.54 -6.07
C GLU A 11 7.40 -4.60 -5.71
N ASP A 12 8.46 -4.18 -5.02
CA ASP A 12 9.57 -5.06 -4.63
C ASP A 12 9.19 -6.04 -3.52
N PHE A 13 8.38 -5.60 -2.55
CA PHE A 13 8.08 -6.39 -1.36
C PHE A 13 6.77 -7.17 -1.44
N THR A 14 5.89 -6.96 -2.44
CA THR A 14 4.61 -7.68 -2.57
C THR A 14 4.76 -9.21 -2.45
N PRO A 15 5.67 -9.89 -3.16
CA PRO A 15 5.80 -11.35 -3.07
C PRO A 15 6.19 -11.79 -1.66
N ARG A 16 7.09 -11.04 -1.00
CA ARG A 16 7.55 -11.35 0.35
C ARG A 16 6.46 -11.08 1.39
N LEU A 17 5.76 -9.96 1.29
CA LEU A 17 4.66 -9.62 2.21
C LEU A 17 3.53 -10.66 2.13
N SER A 18 3.27 -11.21 0.93
CA SER A 18 2.24 -12.23 0.71
C SER A 18 2.63 -13.62 1.25
N SER A 19 3.92 -13.89 1.46
CA SER A 19 4.40 -15.17 1.98
C SER A 19 4.59 -15.21 3.50
N LEU A 20 4.53 -14.06 4.17
CA LEU A 20 4.72 -14.00 5.62
C LEU A 20 3.58 -14.70 6.38
N PRO A 21 3.88 -15.37 7.50
CA PRO A 21 2.86 -15.95 8.35
C PRO A 21 2.00 -14.85 9.01
N GLY A 22 0.69 -15.07 9.05
CA GLY A 22 -0.27 -14.19 9.72
C GLY A 22 -0.83 -13.06 8.84
N ARG A 23 -1.30 -11.98 9.48
CA ARG A 23 -1.91 -10.81 8.81
C ARG A 23 -0.89 -9.70 8.60
N VAL A 24 -0.94 -9.05 7.45
CA VAL A 24 -0.11 -7.88 7.09
C VAL A 24 -1.01 -6.64 7.01
N VAL A 25 -0.55 -5.53 7.57
CA VAL A 25 -1.20 -4.22 7.44
C VAL A 25 -0.27 -3.28 6.70
N LEU A 26 -0.69 -2.81 5.53
CA LEU A 26 -0.02 -1.74 4.78
C LEU A 26 -0.41 -0.39 5.41
N HIS A 27 0.58 0.35 5.90
CA HIS A 27 0.35 1.69 6.44
C HIS A 27 0.10 2.70 5.33
N HIS A 28 -0.57 3.79 5.70
CA HIS A 28 -0.67 5.02 4.90
C HIS A 28 -1.08 4.82 3.44
N PHE A 29 -2.17 4.08 3.19
CA PHE A 29 -2.63 3.76 1.83
C PHE A 29 -1.61 2.99 0.98
N GLY A 30 -0.56 2.43 1.59
CA GLY A 30 0.58 1.86 0.86
C GLY A 30 1.64 2.87 0.45
N ALA A 31 1.49 4.15 0.82
CA ALA A 31 2.35 5.28 0.41
C ALA A 31 2.48 5.42 -1.12
N ILE A 32 1.52 4.88 -1.87
CA ILE A 32 1.51 4.98 -3.33
C ILE A 32 1.23 6.43 -3.76
N PRO A 33 1.81 6.92 -4.86
CA PRO A 33 1.51 8.25 -5.36
C PRO A 33 0.02 8.36 -5.73
N ALA A 34 -0.65 9.38 -5.22
CA ALA A 34 -2.06 9.66 -5.48
C ALA A 34 -2.28 10.14 -6.93
N GLU A 35 -1.27 10.75 -7.54
CA GLU A 35 -1.29 11.28 -8.92
C GLU A 35 -1.57 10.21 -9.99
N GLY A 36 -1.21 8.95 -9.74
CA GLY A 36 -1.49 7.84 -10.65
C GLY A 36 -2.92 7.30 -10.56
N GLY A 37 -3.73 7.82 -9.63
CA GLY A 37 -5.14 7.44 -9.47
C GLY A 37 -5.33 5.95 -9.14
N THR A 38 -6.55 5.46 -9.34
CA THR A 38 -6.92 4.06 -9.04
C THR A 38 -6.55 3.09 -10.15
N ASP A 39 -6.24 3.58 -11.35
CA ASP A 39 -5.87 2.74 -12.49
C ASP A 39 -4.39 2.32 -12.48
N GLN A 40 -3.56 2.92 -11.63
CA GLN A 40 -2.15 2.56 -11.56
C GLN A 40 -1.94 1.08 -11.17
N PRO A 41 -0.91 0.41 -11.74
CA PRO A 41 -0.65 -1.00 -11.48
C PRO A 41 -0.52 -1.34 -9.99
N THR A 42 0.15 -0.49 -9.22
CA THR A 42 0.38 -0.68 -7.78
C THR A 42 -0.94 -0.67 -6.99
N PHE A 43 -1.91 0.17 -7.36
CA PHE A 43 -3.23 0.19 -6.73
C PHE A 43 -3.97 -1.14 -6.98
N ARG A 44 -3.94 -1.63 -8.23
CA ARG A 44 -4.50 -2.95 -8.58
C ARG A 44 -3.81 -4.09 -7.83
N THR A 45 -2.51 -3.99 -7.59
CA THR A 45 -1.76 -4.95 -6.76
C THR A 45 -2.25 -4.95 -5.31
N ILE A 46 -2.45 -3.77 -4.71
CA ILE A 46 -3.02 -3.65 -3.36
C ILE A 46 -4.41 -4.32 -3.31
N LEU A 47 -5.27 -4.09 -4.31
CA LEU A 47 -6.59 -4.75 -4.36
C LEU A 47 -6.47 -6.28 -4.38
N ARG A 48 -5.61 -6.84 -5.23
CA ARG A 48 -5.36 -8.30 -5.24
C ARG A 48 -4.82 -8.83 -3.91
N MET A 49 -3.99 -8.03 -3.22
CA MET A 49 -3.50 -8.39 -1.88
C MET A 49 -4.63 -8.39 -0.85
N LEU A 50 -5.53 -7.39 -0.90
CA LEU A 50 -6.72 -7.32 -0.04
C LEU A 50 -7.65 -8.52 -0.26
N ASP A 51 -7.85 -8.95 -1.51
CA ASP A 51 -8.69 -10.11 -1.86
C ASP A 51 -8.21 -11.42 -1.20
N SER A 52 -6.94 -11.49 -0.80
CA SER A 52 -6.41 -12.65 -0.07
C SER A 52 -6.96 -12.79 1.36
N GLY A 53 -7.59 -11.75 1.92
CA GLY A 53 -8.06 -11.67 3.31
C GLY A 53 -6.93 -11.61 4.36
N ARG A 54 -5.67 -11.72 3.96
CA ARG A 54 -4.50 -11.68 4.83
C ARG A 54 -3.84 -10.31 4.90
N VAL A 55 -4.07 -9.48 3.89
CA VAL A 55 -3.53 -8.12 3.82
C VAL A 55 -4.65 -7.12 4.08
N TRP A 56 -4.35 -6.09 4.85
CA TRP A 56 -5.23 -4.98 5.18
C TRP A 56 -4.52 -3.67 4.84
N VAL A 57 -5.27 -2.63 4.52
CA VAL A 57 -4.73 -1.29 4.29
C VAL A 57 -5.26 -0.36 5.37
N ARG A 58 -4.37 0.40 5.99
CA ARG A 58 -4.74 1.47 6.92
C ARG A 58 -4.87 2.79 6.13
N LEU A 59 -6.09 3.33 6.09
CA LEU A 59 -6.39 4.62 5.47
C LEU A 59 -6.05 5.75 6.46
N SER A 60 -4.81 6.24 6.44
CA SER A 60 -4.34 7.31 7.34
C SER A 60 -3.12 8.02 6.76
N GLY A 61 -2.81 9.25 7.18
CA GLY A 61 -1.64 9.98 6.69
C GLY A 61 -1.59 10.18 5.17
N PRO A 62 -2.65 10.75 4.55
CA PRO A 62 -2.73 10.96 3.09
C PRO A 62 -1.58 11.81 2.53
N MET A 63 -0.95 12.65 3.35
CA MET A 63 0.26 13.43 3.03
C MET A 63 1.42 12.58 2.51
N ARG A 64 1.45 11.28 2.82
CA ARG A 64 2.49 10.38 2.30
C ARG A 64 2.26 9.93 0.86
N CYS A 65 1.07 10.16 0.35
CA CYS A 65 0.67 9.77 -1.00
C CYS A 65 0.66 10.97 -1.95
N THR A 66 0.81 12.20 -1.46
CA THR A 66 0.75 13.41 -2.27
C THR A 66 1.94 14.32 -1.99
N ARG A 67 2.36 15.08 -3.00
CA ARG A 67 3.31 16.19 -2.87
C ARG A 67 2.62 17.55 -2.82
N GLN A 68 1.29 17.57 -2.90
CA GLN A 68 0.52 18.80 -2.78
C GLN A 68 0.59 19.30 -1.34
N ASP A 69 0.58 20.62 -1.18
CA ASP A 69 0.43 21.23 0.12
C ASP A 69 -0.89 20.76 0.73
N VAL A 70 -0.79 20.23 1.95
CA VAL A 70 -1.95 19.88 2.77
C VAL A 70 -2.39 21.12 3.54
N PRO A 71 -3.71 21.40 3.64
CA PRO A 71 -4.21 22.45 4.51
C PRO A 71 -3.84 22.22 5.99
#